data_AF-A0A928VXD5-F1
#
_entry.id   AF-A0A928VXD5-F1
#
_cell.length_a   1.000
_cell.length_b   1.000
_cell.length_c   1.000
_cell.angle_alpha   90.00
_cell.angle_beta   90.00
_cell.angle_gamma   90.00
#
_symmetry.space_group_name_H-M   'P 1'
#
loop_
_entity.id
_entity.type
_entity.pdbx_description
1 polymer ?
#
loop_
_entity_poly.entity_id
_entity_poly.type
_entity_poly.pdbx_seq_one_letter_code
_entity_poly.pdbx_strand_id
1 'polypeptide(L)' 'MSIEDRAEATAKNVEGKAQEALGNVTGDPGDQAEGKAKQVEAEATHAKEDVKDEVKKVID' A
#
# COMPACT_ATOMS: atom_id res chain seq x y z
N MET A 1 14.00 21.20 -4.52
CA MET A 1 14.24 20.38 -3.31
C MET A 1 15.71 20.45 -3.00
N SER A 2 16.06 20.91 -1.79
CA SER A 2 17.45 21.04 -1.35
C SER A 2 18.04 19.68 -0.98
N ILE A 3 19.36 19.62 -0.80
CA ILE A 3 20.06 18.39 -0.41
C ILE A 3 19.58 17.91 0.98
N GLU A 4 19.25 18.84 1.86
CA GLU A 4 18.61 18.58 3.16
C GLU A 4 17.25 17.88 3.03
N ASP A 5 16.38 18.29 2.10
CA ASP A 5 15.10 17.59 1.85
C ASP A 5 15.32 16.14 1.42
N ARG A 6 16.36 15.89 0.61
CA ARG A 6 16.70 14.52 0.18
C ARG A 6 17.24 13.67 1.31
N ALA A 7 18.05 14.26 2.19
CA ALA A 7 18.57 13.56 3.37
C ALA A 7 17.45 13.21 4.35
N GLU A 8 16.53 14.15 4.61
CA GLU A 8 15.37 13.92 5.49
C GLU A 8 14.43 12.85 4.91
N ALA A 9 14.15 12.91 3.60
CA ALA A 9 13.35 11.89 2.92
C ALA A 9 13.98 10.50 2.99
N THR A 10 15.31 10.41 2.92
CA THR A 10 16.04 9.14 3.03
C THR A 10 16.00 8.61 4.46
N ALA A 11 16.18 9.48 5.46
CA ALA A 11 16.10 9.10 6.87
C ALA A 11 14.71 8.55 7.23
N LYS A 12 13.65 9.25 6.82
CA LYS A 12 12.25 8.80 7.01
C LYS A 12 11.97 7.45 6.32
N ASN A 13 12.57 7.20 5.16
CA ASN A 13 12.43 5.92 4.47
C ASN A 13 13.08 4.75 5.23
N VAL A 14 14.25 4.99 5.83
CA VAL A 14 14.95 3.97 6.63
C VAL A 14 14.22 3.70 7.94
N GLU A 15 13.72 4.74 8.60
CA GLU A 15 12.91 4.63 9.82
C GLU A 15 11.60 3.87 9.56
N GLY A 16 10.89 4.20 8.47
CA GLY A 16 9.68 3.50 8.06
C GLY A 16 9.94 2.02 7.77
N LYS A 17 11.04 1.69 7.08
CA LYS A 17 11.44 0.29 6.86
C LYS A 17 11.79 -0.44 8.15
N ALA A 18 12.42 0.24 9.11
CA ALA A 18 12.72 -0.35 10.41
C ALA A 18 11.43 -0.61 11.22
N GLN A 19 10.45 0.31 11.17
CA GLN A 19 9.13 0.11 11.77
C GLN A 19 8.35 -1.02 11.09
N GLU A 20 8.39 -1.11 9.77
CA GLU A 20 7.73 -2.19 9.02
C GLU A 20 8.36 -3.55 9.31
N ALA A 21 9.70 -3.61 9.39
CA ALA A 21 10.42 -4.82 9.80
C ALA A 21 10.10 -5.20 11.25
N LEU A 22 10.04 -4.21 12.15
CA LEU A 22 9.63 -4.42 13.53
C LEU A 22 8.19 -4.92 13.61
N GLY A 23 7.22 -4.29 12.94
CA GLY A 23 5.82 -4.73 12.93
C GLY A 23 5.62 -6.14 12.36
N ASN A 24 6.38 -6.49 11.31
CA ASN A 24 6.40 -7.85 10.76
C ASN A 24 7.05 -8.87 11.70
N VAL A 25 8.09 -8.48 12.45
CA VAL A 25 8.82 -9.35 13.39
C VAL A 25 8.09 -9.50 14.73
N THR A 26 7.50 -8.42 15.25
CA THR A 26 6.72 -8.43 16.50
C THR A 26 5.36 -9.08 16.29
N GLY A 27 4.90 -9.19 15.03
CA GLY A 27 3.64 -9.85 14.69
C GLY A 27 2.47 -9.14 15.33
N ASP A 28 2.45 -7.80 15.29
CA ASP A 28 1.33 -7.05 15.86
C ASP A 28 0.06 -7.43 15.06
N PRO A 29 -0.93 -8.09 15.70
CA PRO A 29 -2.10 -8.61 15.01
C PRO A 29 -2.90 -7.49 14.32
N GLY A 30 -2.76 -6.25 14.81
CA GLY A 30 -3.38 -5.07 14.22
C GLY A 30 -2.86 -4.78 12.82
N ASP A 31 -1.54 -4.70 12.65
CA ASP A 31 -0.90 -4.39 11.36
C ASP A 31 -1.10 -5.50 10.33
N GLN A 32 -1.04 -6.77 10.74
CA GLN A 32 -1.34 -7.89 9.83
C GLN A 32 -2.81 -7.92 9.41
N ALA A 33 -3.74 -7.62 10.32
CA ALA A 33 -5.16 -7.56 10.01
C ALA A 33 -5.48 -6.37 9.09
N GLU A 34 -4.88 -5.21 9.34
CA GLU A 34 -5.05 -4.02 8.50
C GLU A 34 -4.45 -4.23 7.11
N GLY A 35 -3.27 -4.86 7.02
CA GLY A 35 -2.64 -5.23 5.76
C GLY A 35 -3.49 -6.20 4.94
N LYS A 36 -4.06 -7.23 5.57
CA LYS A 36 -5.01 -8.15 4.91
C LYS A 36 -6.31 -7.45 4.48
N ALA A 37 -6.84 -6.54 5.29
CA ALA A 37 -8.05 -5.79 4.96
C ALA A 37 -7.83 -4.89 3.74
N LYS A 38 -6.69 -4.19 3.68
CA LYS A 38 -6.29 -3.35 2.53
C LYS A 38 -6.10 -4.18 1.26
N GLN A 39 -5.55 -5.39 1.34
CA GLN A 39 -5.44 -6.28 0.18
C GLN A 39 -6.82 -6.68 -0.37
N VAL A 40 -7.76 -7.03 0.50
CA VAL A 40 -9.14 -7.37 0.10
C VAL A 40 -9.84 -6.18 -0.54
N GLU A 41 -9.69 -4.98 0.02
CA GLU A 41 -10.28 -3.76 -0.55
C GLU A 41 -9.69 -3.44 -1.94
N ALA A 42 -8.38 -3.64 -2.12
CA ALA A 42 -7.71 -3.45 -3.40
C ALA A 42 -8.20 -4.46 -4.46
N GLU A 43 -8.32 -5.74 -4.12
CA GLU A 43 -8.87 -6.76 -5.02
C GLU A 43 -10.31 -6.47 -5.42
N ALA A 44 -11.15 -6.05 -4.46
CA ALA A 44 -12.54 -5.67 -4.74
C ALA A 44 -12.63 -4.45 -5.67
N THR A 45 -11.74 -3.47 -5.49
CA THR A 45 -11.68 -2.29 -6.35
C THR A 45 -11.23 -2.62 -7.76
N HIS A 46 -10.20 -3.46 -7.90
CA HIS A 46 -9.73 -3.95 -9.19
C HIS A 46 -10.82 -4.71 -9.94
N ALA A 47 -11.50 -5.65 -9.26
CA ALA A 47 -12.59 -6.41 -9.87
C ALA A 47 -13.72 -5.49 -10.37
N LYS A 48 -14.05 -4.44 -9.61
CA LYS A 48 -15.00 -3.39 -10.02
C LYS A 48 -14.53 -2.66 -11.28
N GLU A 49 -13.25 -2.29 -11.35
CA GLU A 49 -12.69 -1.58 -12.50
C GLU A 49 -12.66 -2.46 -13.74
N ASP A 50 -12.22 -3.72 -13.61
CA ASP A 50 -12.20 -4.69 -14.72
C ASP A 50 -13.59 -4.88 -15.32
N VAL A 51 -14.63 -5.00 -14.48
CA VAL A 51 -16.03 -5.08 -14.94
C VAL A 51 -16.44 -3.80 -15.68
N LYS A 52 -16.04 -2.63 -15.18
CA LYS A 52 -16.37 -1.36 -15.82
C LYS A 52 -15.67 -1.19 -17.17
N ASP A 53 -14.42 -1.65 -17.27
CA ASP A 53 -13.63 -1.64 -18.51
C ASP A 53 -14.21 -2.61 -19.55
N GLU A 54 -14.64 -3.81 -19.15
CA GLU A 54 -15.34 -4.75 -20.03
C GLU A 54 -16.65 -4.16 -20.56
N VAL A 55 -17.49 -3.59 -19.69
CA VAL A 55 -18.74 -2.96 -20.10
C VAL A 55 -18.48 -1.80 -21.08
N LYS A 56 -17.44 -1.00 -20.84
CA LYS A 56 -17.07 0.09 -21.74
C LYS A 56 -16.62 -0.43 -23.11
N LYS A 57 -15.84 -1.52 -23.16
CA LYS A 57 -15.43 -2.18 -24.42
C LYS A 57 -16.59 -2.75 -25.23
N VAL A 58 -17.68 -3.16 -24.58
CA VAL A 58 -18.86 -3.71 -25.26
C VAL A 58 -19.77 -2.61 -25.82
N ILE A 59 -19.73 -1.41 -25.22
CA ILE A 59 -20.57 -0.26 -25.61
C ILE A 59 -19.89 0.60 -26.69
N ASP A 60 -18.56 0.61 -26.77
CA ASP A 60 -17.77 1.24 -27.85
C ASP A 60 -17.85 0.43 -29.16
#